data_AF-A0A8J5UJ25-F1
#
_entry.id   AF-A0A8J5UJ25-F1
#
_cell.length_a   1.000
_cell.length_b   1.000
_cell.length_c   1.000
_cell.angle_alpha   90.00
_cell.angle_beta   90.00
_cell.angle_gamma   90.00
#
_symmetry.space_group_name_H-M   'P 1'
#
loop_
_entity.id
_entity.type
_entity.pdbx_description
1 polymer ?
#
loop_
_entity_poly.entity_id
_entity_poly.type
_entity_poly.pdbx_seq_one_letter_code
_entity_poly.pdbx_strand_id
1 'polypeptide(L)'
;MSAIISKATGLVNGLITKSTEVVNCGIYWSKVGAELGKQVYKTEGLAPPSGKQFETVYQQALKFIKSPEQQKKFLQQVSEFKPSAQCAAKASIYGIQLAAFFSVGEMIGRRQIVGYPSFGEHHH
;
A
#
# COMPACT_ATOMS: atom_id res chain seq x y z
N MET A 1 24.96 -50.81 -15.77
CA MET A 1 24.03 -50.08 -14.87
C MET A 1 24.66 -48.83 -14.23
N SER A 2 25.94 -48.84 -13.82
CA SER A 2 26.58 -47.72 -13.12
C SER A 2 26.72 -46.40 -13.90
N ALA A 3 26.87 -46.45 -15.23
CA ALA A 3 27.01 -45.24 -16.05
C ALA A 3 25.70 -44.44 -16.20
N ILE A 4 24.55 -45.13 -16.23
CA ILE A 4 23.22 -44.49 -16.34
C ILE A 4 22.86 -43.83 -15.01
N ILE A 5 23.17 -44.49 -13.89
CA ILE A 5 23.00 -43.94 -12.54
C ILE A 5 23.88 -42.69 -12.37
N SER A 6 25.15 -42.75 -12.78
CA SER A 6 26.07 -41.60 -12.71
C SER A 6 25.60 -40.40 -13.55
N LYS A 7 25.09 -40.64 -14.78
CA LYS A 7 24.51 -39.59 -15.63
C LYS A 7 23.24 -38.98 -15.03
N ALA A 8 22.35 -39.80 -14.47
CA ALA A 8 21.15 -39.33 -13.79
C ALA A 8 21.47 -38.50 -12.54
N THR A 9 22.44 -38.94 -11.72
CA THR A 9 22.93 -38.18 -10.56
C THR A 9 23.54 -36.84 -10.98
N GLY A 10 24.30 -36.80 -12.10
CA GLY A 10 24.86 -35.56 -12.63
C GLY A 10 23.79 -34.54 -13.08
N LEU A 11 22.71 -35.01 -13.73
CA LEU A 11 21.59 -34.15 -14.13
C LEU A 11 20.82 -33.60 -12.92
N VAL A 12 20.57 -34.42 -11.90
CA VAL A 12 19.92 -33.99 -10.66
C VAL A 12 20.78 -32.96 -9.93
N ASN A 13 22.09 -33.18 -9.80
CA ASN A 13 22.99 -32.22 -9.18
C ASN A 13 23.08 -30.90 -9.97
N GLY A 14 23.06 -30.97 -11.30
CA GLY A 14 23.00 -29.79 -12.17
C GLY A 14 21.72 -28.97 -11.98
N LEU A 15 20.56 -29.65 -11.87
CA LEU A 15 19.28 -29.00 -11.58
C LEU A 15 19.26 -28.37 -10.18
N ILE A 16 19.71 -29.08 -9.15
CA ILE A 16 19.81 -28.55 -7.78
C ILE A 16 20.71 -27.30 -7.75
N THR A 17 21.84 -27.33 -8.46
CA THR A 17 22.76 -26.18 -8.53
C THR A 17 22.10 -24.97 -9.18
N LYS A 18 21.42 -25.16 -10.32
CA LYS A 18 20.69 -24.07 -11.01
C LYS A 18 19.53 -23.52 -10.18
N SER A 19 18.76 -24.39 -9.54
CA SER A 19 17.68 -23.97 -8.64
C SER A 19 18.22 -23.18 -7.44
N THR A 20 19.32 -23.63 -6.86
CA THR A 20 20.00 -22.93 -5.75
C THR A 20 20.49 -21.55 -6.18
N GLU A 21 21.04 -21.43 -7.39
CA GLU A 21 21.49 -20.15 -7.95
C GLU A 21 20.32 -19.16 -8.16
N VAL A 22 19.19 -19.63 -8.70
CA VAL A 22 17.99 -18.80 -8.87
C VAL A 22 17.42 -18.35 -7.52
N VAL A 23 17.39 -19.26 -6.53
CA VAL A 23 16.95 -18.92 -5.17
C VAL A 23 17.87 -17.88 -4.54
N ASN A 24 19.19 -18.05 -4.65
CA ASN A 24 20.16 -17.10 -4.11
C ASN A 24 20.03 -15.72 -4.76
N CYS A 25 19.82 -15.68 -6.09
CA CYS A 25 19.54 -14.44 -6.81
C CYS A 25 18.24 -13.78 -6.31
N GLY A 26 17.16 -14.55 -6.17
CA GLY A 26 15.88 -14.08 -5.65
C GLY A 26 16.00 -13.51 -4.22
N ILE A 27 16.73 -14.19 -3.34
CA ILE A 27 16.99 -13.74 -1.97
C ILE A 27 17.78 -12.41 -1.99
N TYR A 28 18.81 -12.31 -2.83
CA TYR A 28 19.60 -11.08 -2.93
C TYR A 28 18.74 -9.89 -3.36
N TRP A 29 17.99 -10.02 -4.46
CA TRP A 29 17.13 -8.95 -4.95
C TRP A 29 15.99 -8.62 -3.99
N SER A 30 15.46 -9.61 -3.26
CA SER A 30 14.46 -9.39 -2.22
C SER A 30 15.01 -8.53 -1.07
N LYS A 31 16.27 -8.77 -0.65
CA LYS A 31 16.94 -7.97 0.37
C LYS A 31 17.17 -6.54 -0.09
N VAL A 32 17.66 -6.36 -1.32
CA VAL A 32 17.84 -5.02 -1.91
C VAL A 32 16.51 -4.28 -2.00
N GLY A 33 15.46 -4.96 -2.51
CA GLY A 33 14.11 -4.41 -2.57
C GLY A 33 13.57 -4.02 -1.20
N ALA A 34 13.85 -4.82 -0.16
CA ALA A 34 13.46 -4.50 1.21
C ALA A 34 14.17 -3.25 1.76
N GLU A 35 15.49 -3.10 1.53
CA GLU A 35 16.23 -1.90 1.96
C GLU A 35 15.78 -0.65 1.21
N LEU A 36 15.55 -0.76 -0.10
CA LEU A 36 14.97 0.33 -0.90
C LEU A 36 13.55 0.69 -0.42
N GLY A 37 12.73 -0.31 -0.12
CA GLY A 37 11.40 -0.11 0.45
C GLY A 37 11.44 0.63 1.79
N LYS A 38 12.38 0.29 2.68
CA LYS A 38 12.57 1.01 3.95
C LYS A 38 12.96 2.48 3.72
N GLN A 39 13.83 2.74 2.74
CA GLN A 39 14.24 4.10 2.42
C GLN A 39 13.03 4.93 1.95
N VAL A 40 12.25 4.41 0.99
CA VAL A 40 11.03 5.08 0.50
C VAL A 40 10.03 5.29 1.63
N TYR A 41 9.80 4.29 2.48
CA TYR A 41 8.89 4.41 3.62
C TYR A 41 9.22 5.58 4.55
N LYS A 42 10.51 5.79 4.80
CA LYS A 42 10.99 6.90 5.64
C LYS A 42 10.95 8.24 4.90
N THR A 43 11.42 8.29 3.65
CA THR A 43 11.50 9.52 2.86
C THR A 43 10.14 10.08 2.50
N GLU A 44 9.20 9.21 2.12
CA GLU A 44 7.83 9.61 1.75
C GLU A 44 6.92 9.81 2.98
N GLY A 45 7.44 9.61 4.20
CA GLY A 45 6.65 9.80 5.42
C GLY A 45 5.43 8.88 5.51
N LEU A 46 5.54 7.64 5.00
CA LEU A 46 4.45 6.64 5.04
C LEU A 46 4.18 6.12 6.46
N ALA A 47 4.98 6.54 7.43
CA ALA A 47 4.72 6.29 8.83
C ALA A 47 3.43 6.99 9.29
N PRO A 48 2.60 6.32 10.10
CA PRO A 48 1.43 6.98 10.67
C PRO A 48 1.88 8.22 11.47
N PRO A 49 1.12 9.32 11.39
CA PRO A 49 1.46 10.55 12.09
C PRO A 49 1.50 10.33 13.61
N SER A 50 2.32 11.12 14.29
CA SER A 50 2.42 11.09 15.75
C SER A 50 1.09 11.50 16.39
N GLY A 51 0.78 11.00 17.60
CA GLY A 51 -0.45 11.33 18.31
C GLY A 51 -0.70 12.84 18.47
N LYS A 52 0.38 13.64 18.65
CA LYS A 52 0.30 15.11 18.69
C LYS A 52 -0.12 15.74 17.36
N GLN A 53 0.32 15.18 16.24
CA GLN A 53 -0.08 15.66 14.90
C GLN A 53 -1.56 15.35 14.67
N PHE A 54 -2.02 14.16 15.10
CA PHE A 54 -3.43 13.80 15.05
C PHE A 54 -4.29 14.74 15.90
N GLU A 55 -3.88 15.03 17.14
CA GLU A 55 -4.57 15.99 18.01
C GLU A 55 -4.63 17.38 17.36
N THR A 56 -3.54 17.83 16.73
CA THR A 56 -3.51 19.13 16.04
C THR A 56 -4.54 19.21 14.92
N VAL A 57 -4.61 18.19 14.06
CA VAL A 57 -5.59 18.11 12.96
C VAL A 57 -7.02 18.05 13.52
N TYR A 58 -7.23 17.25 14.57
CA TYR A 58 -8.54 17.13 15.20
C TYR A 58 -9.01 18.45 15.84
N GLN A 59 -8.13 19.13 16.56
CA GLN A 59 -8.42 20.44 17.15
C GLN A 59 -8.68 21.50 16.08
N GLN A 60 -7.96 21.47 14.96
CA GLN A 60 -8.22 22.35 13.82
C GLN A 60 -9.60 22.08 13.20
N ALA A 61 -9.96 20.81 13.00
CA ALA A 61 -11.28 20.43 12.50
C ALA A 61 -12.41 20.87 13.45
N LEU A 62 -12.24 20.66 14.75
CA LEU A 62 -13.19 21.12 15.75
C LEU A 62 -13.32 22.65 15.79
N LYS A 63 -12.19 23.38 15.70
CA LYS A 63 -12.20 24.85 15.66
C LYS A 63 -12.93 25.37 14.43
N PHE A 64 -12.73 24.74 13.28
CA PHE A 64 -13.44 25.08 12.05
C PHE A 64 -14.95 24.90 12.18
N ILE A 65 -15.40 23.80 12.79
CA ILE A 65 -16.84 23.53 13.00
C ILE A 65 -17.45 24.51 14.01
N LYS A 66 -16.72 24.86 15.08
CA LYS A 66 -17.23 25.76 16.14
C LYS A 66 -17.22 27.24 15.76
N SER A 67 -16.43 27.63 14.75
CA SER A 67 -16.21 29.05 14.43
C SER A 67 -16.97 29.45 13.15
N PRO A 68 -18.16 30.09 13.27
CA PRO A 68 -18.96 30.48 12.11
C PRO A 68 -18.24 31.50 11.22
N GLU A 69 -17.32 32.29 11.78
CA GLU A 69 -16.48 33.22 11.01
C GLU A 69 -15.47 32.49 10.10
N GLN A 70 -14.90 31.37 10.54
CA GLN A 70 -14.00 30.56 9.70
C GLN A 70 -14.77 29.86 8.58
N GLN A 71 -15.99 29.40 8.86
CA GLN A 71 -16.85 28.80 7.83
C GLN A 71 -17.24 29.84 6.76
N LYS A 72 -17.60 31.06 7.15
CA LYS A 72 -17.88 32.16 6.20
C LYS A 72 -16.68 32.50 5.34
N LYS A 73 -15.48 32.62 5.94
CA LYS A 73 -14.24 32.86 5.17
C LYS A 73 -13.94 31.73 4.19
N PHE A 74 -14.13 30.49 4.60
CA PHE A 74 -13.95 29.34 3.72
C PHE A 74 -14.93 29.35 2.56
N LEU A 75 -16.21 29.63 2.81
CA LEU A 75 -17.22 29.74 1.75
C LEU A 75 -16.90 30.86 0.76
N GLN A 76 -16.41 32.01 1.24
CA GLN A 76 -15.94 33.10 0.38
C GLN A 76 -14.76 32.65 -0.48
N GLN A 77 -13.75 32.01 0.11
CA GLN A 77 -12.59 31.49 -0.62
C GLN A 77 -12.98 30.43 -1.67
N VAL A 78 -13.94 29.57 -1.37
CA VAL A 78 -14.46 28.58 -2.33
C VAL A 78 -15.23 29.25 -3.47
N SER A 79 -16.00 30.31 -3.18
CA SER A 79 -16.74 31.04 -4.21
C SER A 79 -15.83 31.79 -5.20
N GLU A 80 -14.65 32.21 -4.75
CA GLU A 80 -13.63 32.85 -5.58
C GLU A 80 -12.67 31.84 -6.22
N PHE A 81 -12.74 30.56 -5.82
CA PHE A 81 -11.86 29.53 -6.29
C PHE A 81 -12.20 29.12 -7.73
N LYS A 82 -11.31 29.45 -8.67
CA LYS A 82 -11.38 28.95 -10.05
C LYS A 82 -10.55 27.67 -10.18
N PRO A 83 -11.18 26.49 -10.33
CA PRO A 83 -10.44 25.25 -10.44
C PRO A 83 -9.67 25.22 -11.76
N SER A 84 -8.35 25.24 -11.65
CA SER A 84 -7.46 24.91 -12.77
C SER A 84 -7.54 23.42 -13.08
N ALA A 85 -7.37 23.03 -14.35
CA ALA A 85 -7.31 21.62 -14.76
C ALA A 85 -6.25 20.83 -13.96
N GLN A 86 -5.12 21.47 -13.62
CA GLN A 86 -4.09 20.87 -12.77
C GLN A 86 -4.59 20.62 -11.33
N CYS A 87 -5.43 21.51 -10.80
CA CYS A 87 -6.01 21.33 -9.47
C CYS A 87 -7.00 20.17 -9.44
N ALA A 88 -7.85 20.07 -10.47
CA ALA A 88 -8.80 18.96 -10.60
C ALA A 88 -8.07 17.61 -10.71
N ALA A 89 -6.99 17.55 -11.48
CA ALA A 89 -6.16 16.35 -11.60
C ALA A 89 -5.49 15.95 -10.28
N LYS A 90 -4.96 16.91 -9.52
CA LYS A 90 -4.39 16.61 -8.19
C LYS A 90 -5.46 16.13 -7.22
N ALA A 91 -6.62 16.79 -7.21
CA ALA A 91 -7.74 16.40 -6.35
C ALA A 91 -8.24 14.98 -6.66
N SER A 92 -8.31 14.60 -7.94
CA SER A 92 -8.72 13.24 -8.32
C SER A 92 -7.69 12.19 -7.90
N ILE A 93 -6.39 12.47 -8.07
CA ILE A 93 -5.32 11.57 -7.60
C ILE A 93 -5.42 11.35 -6.09
N TYR A 94 -5.57 12.43 -5.31
CA TYR A 94 -5.76 12.30 -3.86
C TYR A 94 -7.07 11.58 -3.50
N GLY A 95 -8.15 11.82 -4.23
CA GLY A 95 -9.42 11.11 -4.03
C GLY A 95 -9.28 9.60 -4.26
N ILE A 96 -8.60 9.19 -5.33
CA ILE A 96 -8.28 7.78 -5.61
C ILE A 96 -7.39 7.20 -4.52
N GLN A 97 -6.39 7.96 -4.04
CA GLN A 97 -5.50 7.51 -2.99
C GLN A 97 -6.25 7.27 -1.66
N LEU A 98 -7.17 8.16 -1.29
CA LEU A 98 -8.02 8.00 -0.10
C LEU A 98 -8.94 6.78 -0.24
N ALA A 99 -9.56 6.60 -1.42
CA ALA A 99 -10.39 5.43 -1.69
C ALA A 99 -9.58 4.13 -1.60
N ALA A 100 -8.35 4.13 -2.14
CA ALA A 100 -7.46 2.98 -2.06
C ALA A 100 -7.09 2.65 -0.61
N PHE A 101 -6.73 3.64 0.22
CA PHE A 101 -6.45 3.43 1.64
C PHE A 101 -7.67 2.90 2.40
N PHE A 102 -8.87 3.40 2.09
CA PHE A 102 -10.11 2.88 2.66
C PHE A 102 -10.32 1.40 2.30
N SER A 103 -10.16 1.03 1.04
CA SER A 103 -10.29 -0.36 0.59
C SER A 103 -9.25 -1.29 1.23
N VAL A 104 -8.00 -0.84 1.38
CA VAL A 104 -6.96 -1.59 2.11
C VAL A 104 -7.36 -1.77 3.58
N GLY A 105 -7.92 -0.72 4.20
CA GLY A 105 -8.47 -0.80 5.56
C GLY A 105 -9.58 -1.84 5.69
N GLU A 106 -10.50 -1.90 4.72
CA GLU A 106 -11.53 -2.95 4.67
C GLU A 106 -10.94 -4.35 4.47
N MET A 107 -9.93 -4.51 3.61
CA MET A 107 -9.25 -5.80 3.41
C MET A 107 -8.60 -6.29 4.71
N ILE A 108 -7.91 -5.41 5.44
CA ILE A 108 -7.29 -5.71 6.74
C ILE A 108 -8.38 -6.02 7.78
N GLY A 109 -9.42 -5.18 7.86
CA GLY A 109 -10.53 -5.33 8.80
C GLY A 109 -11.30 -6.64 8.60
N ARG A 110 -11.52 -7.04 7.35
CA ARG A 110 -12.16 -8.31 6.99
C ARG A 110 -11.17 -9.50 6.93
N ARG A 111 -9.87 -9.26 7.05
CA ARG A 111 -8.77 -10.25 6.92
C ARG A 111 -8.83 -11.06 5.62
N GLN A 112 -9.26 -10.44 4.55
CA GLN A 112 -9.42 -11.07 3.23
C GLN A 112 -9.04 -10.11 2.12
N ILE A 113 -8.32 -10.63 1.14
CA ILE A 113 -7.80 -9.85 0.00
C ILE A 113 -8.83 -9.83 -1.13
N VAL A 114 -9.59 -10.92 -1.32
CA VAL A 114 -10.55 -11.08 -2.42
C VAL A 114 -11.83 -11.75 -1.93
N GLY A 115 -12.98 -11.21 -2.35
CA GLY A 115 -14.29 -11.79 -2.11
C GLY A 115 -14.81 -11.62 -0.68
N TYR A 116 -15.89 -12.34 -0.37
CA TYR A 116 -16.33 -12.66 0.99
C TYR A 116 -16.13 -14.17 1.18
N PRO A 117 -15.74 -14.66 2.37
CA PRO A 117 -15.81 -16.08 2.63
C PRO A 117 -17.27 -16.53 2.51
N SER A 118 -17.53 -17.42 1.57
CA SER A 118 -18.76 -18.21 1.57
C SER A 118 -18.72 -19.09 2.83
N PHE A 119 -19.44 -18.68 3.86
CA PHE A 119 -19.77 -19.54 4.99
C PHE A 119 -21.24 -19.93 4.85
N GLY A 120 -21.49 -20.93 3.99
CA GLY A 120 -22.83 -21.46 3.75
C GLY A 120 -22.83 -22.44 2.57
N GLU A 121 -23.28 -23.66 2.84
CA GLU A 121 -23.38 -24.83 1.96
C GLU A 121 -23.67 -24.52 0.48
N HIS A 122 -22.73 -24.89 -0.40
CA HIS A 122 -23.07 -25.30 -1.76
C HIS A 122 -23.25 -26.82 -1.75
N HIS A 123 -24.43 -27.28 -1.33
CA HIS A 123 -24.92 -28.61 -1.68
C HIS A 123 -25.49 -28.55 -3.09
N HIS A 124 -24.80 -29.19 -4.04
CA HIS A 124 -25.35 -29.69 -5.30
C HIS A 124 -24.74 -31.06 -5.58
#